data_AF-A0A3M2AUG8-F1
#
_entry.id   AF-A0A3M2AUG8-F1
#
_cell.length_a   1.000
_cell.length_b   1.000
_cell.length_c   1.000
_cell.angle_alpha   90.00
_cell.angle_beta   90.00
_cell.angle_gamma   90.00
#
_symmetry.space_group_name_H-M   'P 1'
#
loop_
_entity.id
_entity.type
_entity.pdbx_description
1 polymer ?
#
loop_
_entity_poly.entity_id
_entity_poly.type
_entity_poly.pdbx_seq_one_letter_code
_entity_poly.pdbx_strand_id
1 'polypeptide(L)'
;MTINRMKVLAVVMALSLLFVGGALTSTVQAAPWISPTPEIERYAADWVTAVQNELTGSDLRWTFANDPRNPQAAILKMLNQAAVAMKDGNTGLAKDFVARVFSILEEGAELGYYTSDEMSSVKQAIERHLPKALV
;
A
#
# COMPACT_ATOMS: atom_id res chain seq x y z
N MET A 1 -0.06 35.66 -58.19
CA MET A 1 0.93 34.82 -57.51
C MET A 1 0.49 34.70 -56.05
N THR A 2 -0.35 33.71 -55.77
CA THR A 2 -1.04 33.50 -54.49
C THR A 2 -0.76 32.05 -54.10
N ILE A 3 0.39 31.88 -53.45
CA ILE A 3 0.81 30.63 -52.83
C ILE A 3 0.25 30.63 -51.40
N ASN A 4 -0.13 29.46 -50.90
CA ASN A 4 -0.64 29.15 -49.55
C ASN A 4 -2.16 29.16 -49.36
N ARG A 5 -2.75 27.96 -49.34
CA ARG A 5 -3.70 27.50 -48.28
C ARG A 5 -4.23 26.08 -48.47
N MET A 6 -4.14 25.48 -49.67
CA MET A 6 -4.81 24.19 -49.93
C MET A 6 -4.02 22.91 -49.61
N LYS A 7 -2.72 22.95 -49.28
CA LYS A 7 -1.94 21.74 -48.96
C LYS A 7 -1.84 21.39 -47.47
N VAL A 8 -2.27 22.29 -46.58
CA VAL A 8 -2.22 22.04 -45.13
C VAL A 8 -3.46 21.29 -44.63
N LEU A 9 -4.58 21.35 -45.35
CA LEU A 9 -5.85 20.73 -44.91
C LEU A 9 -5.95 19.21 -45.15
N ALA A 10 -5.13 18.63 -46.02
CA ALA A 10 -5.22 17.19 -46.33
C ALA A 10 -4.46 16.29 -45.34
N VAL A 11 -3.50 16.83 -44.57
CA VAL A 11 -2.70 16.05 -43.61
C VAL A 11 -3.39 15.96 -42.24
N VAL A 12 -4.32 16.86 -41.93
CA VAL A 12 -5.01 16.88 -40.63
C VAL A 12 -6.12 15.82 -40.54
N MET A 13 -6.71 15.37 -41.65
CA MET A 13 -7.78 14.35 -41.62
C MET A 13 -7.29 12.89 -41.54
N ALA A 14 -6.03 12.60 -41.82
CA ALA A 14 -5.48 11.25 -41.66
C ALA A 14 -5.04 10.96 -40.21
N LEU A 15 -4.97 11.99 -39.35
CA LEU A 15 -4.56 11.87 -37.95
C LEU A 15 -5.74 11.86 -36.96
N SER A 16 -6.97 11.69 -37.47
CA SER A 16 -8.18 11.62 -36.63
C SER A 16 -8.73 10.20 -36.46
N LEU A 17 -8.11 9.21 -37.10
CA LEU A 17 -8.53 7.80 -37.05
C LEU A 17 -7.69 6.91 -36.11
N LEU A 18 -6.71 7.49 -35.40
CA LEU A 18 -5.92 6.80 -34.38
C LEU A 18 -6.43 6.98 -32.94
N PHE A 19 -7.61 7.59 -32.76
CA PHE A 19 -8.30 7.69 -31.48
C PHE A 19 -9.55 6.80 -31.38
N VAL A 20 -9.69 5.80 -32.26
CA VAL A 20 -10.67 4.71 -32.11
C VAL A 20 -9.89 3.44 -31.76
N GLY A 21 -9.33 3.45 -30.56
CA GLY A 21 -8.54 2.35 -30.02
C GLY A 21 -8.21 2.53 -28.54
N GLY A 22 -8.89 3.46 -27.86
CA GLY A 22 -8.90 3.48 -26.40
C GLY A 22 -9.88 2.39 -25.97
N ALA A 23 -9.34 1.22 -25.65
CA ALA A 23 -10.06 0.22 -24.89
C ALA A 23 -10.88 0.92 -23.80
N LEU A 24 -12.11 0.44 -23.59
CA LEU A 24 -12.83 0.63 -22.34
C LEU A 24 -11.98 -0.01 -21.22
N THR A 25 -10.86 0.61 -20.84
CA THR A 25 -10.30 0.42 -19.52
C THR A 25 -11.18 1.27 -18.64
N SER A 26 -12.34 0.74 -18.31
CA SER A 26 -12.87 0.95 -16.97
C SER A 26 -11.73 0.55 -16.04
N THR A 27 -10.87 1.50 -15.69
CA THR A 27 -10.10 1.44 -14.47
C THR A 27 -11.15 1.49 -13.38
N VAL A 28 -11.75 0.32 -13.13
CA VAL A 28 -12.35 0.02 -11.84
C VAL A 28 -11.22 0.30 -10.88
N GLN A 29 -11.20 1.53 -10.35
CA GLN A 29 -10.46 1.85 -9.16
C GLN A 29 -11.17 1.01 -8.10
N ALA A 30 -10.75 -0.25 -8.02
CA ALA A 30 -11.06 -1.11 -6.91
C ALA A 30 -10.76 -0.27 -5.68
N ALA A 31 -11.76 -0.19 -4.81
CA ALA A 31 -11.66 0.65 -3.64
C ALA A 31 -10.32 0.35 -2.95
N PRO A 32 -9.60 1.36 -2.42
CA PRO A 32 -8.27 1.18 -1.83
C PRO A 32 -8.17 0.08 -0.77
N TRP A 33 -9.32 -0.41 -0.27
CA TRP A 33 -9.48 -1.49 0.69
C TRP A 33 -9.76 -2.89 0.09
N ILE A 34 -10.03 -3.03 -1.22
CA ILE A 34 -10.27 -4.31 -1.91
C ILE A 34 -9.14 -4.68 -2.87
N SER A 35 -8.39 -3.71 -3.39
CA SER A 35 -7.40 -4.01 -4.41
C SER A 35 -6.15 -4.62 -3.79
N PRO A 36 -5.76 -5.87 -4.13
CA PRO A 36 -4.40 -6.31 -3.89
C PRO A 36 -3.51 -5.37 -4.71
N THR A 37 -2.75 -4.52 -4.02
CA THR A 37 -1.80 -3.61 -4.66
C THR A 37 -0.90 -4.44 -5.58
N PRO A 38 -0.78 -4.11 -6.87
CA PRO A 38 0.01 -4.90 -7.82
C PRO A 38 1.54 -4.85 -7.57
N GLU A 39 1.98 -4.25 -6.46
CA GLU A 39 3.38 -4.19 -5.99
C GLU A 39 3.70 -5.16 -4.84
N ILE A 40 2.87 -6.18 -4.54
CA ILE A 40 3.34 -7.32 -3.74
C ILE A 40 4.20 -8.23 -4.63
N GLU A 41 5.29 -7.70 -5.17
CA GLU A 41 6.46 -8.53 -5.43
C GLU A 41 6.89 -9.03 -4.05
N ARG A 42 6.58 -10.30 -3.74
CA ARG A 42 6.90 -11.06 -2.51
C ARG A 42 7.62 -10.25 -1.41
N TYR A 43 6.97 -10.06 -0.26
CA TYR A 43 7.63 -9.46 0.90
C TYR A 43 9.00 -10.08 1.15
N ALA A 44 9.92 -9.27 1.67
CA ALA A 44 11.30 -9.65 1.91
C ALA A 44 11.44 -10.79 2.93
N ALA A 45 10.41 -11.09 3.72
CA ALA A 45 10.37 -12.21 4.64
C ALA A 45 8.96 -12.77 4.86
N ASP A 46 8.88 -14.09 5.13
CA ASP A 46 7.63 -14.83 5.35
C ASP A 46 6.83 -14.31 6.54
N TRP A 47 7.50 -13.78 7.57
CA TRP A 47 6.84 -13.23 8.75
C TRP A 47 5.99 -11.99 8.43
N VAL A 48 6.38 -11.19 7.43
CA VAL A 48 5.60 -10.03 6.98
C VAL A 48 4.31 -10.49 6.30
N THR A 49 4.40 -11.56 5.50
CA THR A 49 3.24 -12.22 4.90
C THR A 49 2.30 -12.77 5.98
N ALA A 50 2.85 -13.36 7.05
CA ALA A 50 2.04 -13.85 8.17
C ALA A 50 1.27 -12.70 8.86
N VAL A 51 1.93 -11.56 9.09
CA VAL A 51 1.24 -10.36 9.61
C VAL A 51 0.15 -9.88 8.65
N GLN A 52 0.40 -9.79 7.33
CA GLN A 52 -0.66 -9.41 6.39
C GLN A 52 -1.85 -10.35 6.48
N ASN A 53 -1.61 -11.67 6.50
CA ASN A 53 -2.67 -12.66 6.57
C ASN A 53 -3.50 -12.50 7.86
N GLU A 54 -2.86 -12.20 8.99
CA GLU A 54 -3.57 -11.94 10.23
C GLU A 54 -4.38 -10.64 10.16
N LEU A 55 -3.82 -9.55 9.66
CA LEU A 55 -4.53 -8.27 9.53
C LEU A 55 -5.68 -8.30 8.52
N THR A 56 -5.64 -9.20 7.52
CA THR A 56 -6.68 -9.29 6.47
C THR A 56 -7.68 -10.42 6.69
N GLY A 57 -7.29 -11.48 7.40
CA GLY A 57 -8.09 -12.69 7.59
C GLY A 57 -8.74 -12.85 8.97
N SER A 58 -8.34 -12.06 9.96
CA SER A 58 -8.90 -12.13 11.33
C SER A 58 -10.01 -11.09 11.56
N ASP A 59 -10.50 -11.04 12.79
CA ASP A 59 -11.41 -9.99 13.30
C ASP A 59 -10.81 -8.57 13.14
N LEU A 60 -9.52 -8.45 12.85
CA LEU A 60 -8.80 -7.19 12.65
C LEU A 60 -9.03 -6.53 11.29
N ARG A 61 -9.65 -7.23 10.33
CA ARG A 61 -9.86 -6.72 8.96
C ARG A 61 -10.54 -5.35 8.94
N TRP A 62 -11.41 -5.09 9.89
CA TRP A 62 -12.22 -3.87 9.95
C TRP A 62 -11.65 -2.79 10.88
N THR A 63 -10.56 -3.07 11.61
CA THR A 63 -9.97 -2.12 12.56
C THR A 63 -9.62 -0.78 11.92
N PHE A 64 -9.17 -0.80 10.66
CA PHE A 64 -8.76 0.41 9.96
C PHE A 64 -9.85 1.01 9.04
N ALA A 65 -11.07 0.47 9.05
CA ALA A 65 -12.11 0.86 8.12
C ALA A 65 -12.50 2.35 8.22
N ASN A 66 -12.35 2.92 9.42
CA ASN A 66 -12.67 4.32 9.69
C ASN A 66 -11.47 5.26 9.62
N ASP A 67 -10.25 4.75 9.38
CA ASP A 67 -9.04 5.57 9.29
C ASP A 67 -8.78 6.01 7.83
N PRO A 68 -8.98 7.31 7.49
CA PRO A 68 -8.79 7.80 6.13
C PRO A 68 -7.33 7.75 5.66
N ARG A 69 -6.37 7.56 6.58
CA ARG A 69 -4.94 7.48 6.28
C ARG A 69 -4.53 6.12 5.71
N ASN A 70 -5.42 5.12 5.79
CA ASN A 70 -5.13 3.73 5.41
C ASN A 70 -3.83 3.19 6.05
N PRO A 71 -3.75 3.15 7.38
CA PRO A 71 -2.52 2.82 8.10
C PRO A 71 -2.04 1.39 7.83
N GLN A 72 -2.93 0.46 7.46
CA GLN A 72 -2.57 -0.94 7.17
C GLN A 72 -1.48 -1.06 6.09
N ALA A 73 -1.63 -0.30 4.99
CA ALA A 73 -0.64 -0.31 3.92
C ALA A 73 0.72 0.26 4.38
N ALA A 74 0.70 1.32 5.19
CA ALA A 74 1.90 1.92 5.75
C ALA A 74 2.61 0.97 6.72
N ILE A 75 1.85 0.29 7.58
CA ILE A 75 2.35 -0.72 8.51
C ILE A 75 3.06 -1.84 7.74
N LEU A 76 2.41 -2.45 6.76
CA LEU A 76 2.99 -3.54 5.97
C LEU A 76 4.25 -3.11 5.21
N LYS A 77 4.26 -1.88 4.67
CA LYS A 77 5.45 -1.31 4.03
C LYS A 77 6.62 -1.17 5.00
N MET A 78 6.40 -0.65 6.21
CA MET A 78 7.44 -0.49 7.22
C MET A 78 7.95 -1.83 7.74
N LEU A 79 7.07 -2.81 7.95
CA LEU A 79 7.49 -4.17 8.32
C LEU A 79 8.31 -4.83 7.22
N ASN A 80 7.98 -4.60 5.94
CA ASN A 80 8.80 -5.05 4.83
C ASN A 80 10.18 -4.38 4.81
N GLN A 81 10.25 -3.07 5.10
CA GLN A 81 11.52 -2.35 5.24
C GLN A 81 12.34 -2.87 6.43
N ALA A 82 11.70 -3.25 7.54
CA ALA A 82 12.37 -3.90 8.66
C ALA A 82 12.96 -5.25 8.24
N ALA A 83 12.23 -6.05 7.48
CA ALA A 83 12.73 -7.32 6.95
C ALA A 83 13.94 -7.14 6.00
N VAL A 84 13.92 -6.11 5.14
CA VAL A 84 15.06 -5.76 4.29
C VAL A 84 16.26 -5.34 5.16
N ALA A 85 16.06 -4.44 6.12
CA ALA A 85 17.13 -4.00 7.02
C ALA A 85 17.74 -5.17 7.82
N MET A 86 16.95 -6.14 8.27
CA MET A 86 17.45 -7.36 8.89
C MET A 86 18.31 -8.20 7.95
N LYS A 87 17.86 -8.37 6.70
CA LYS A 87 18.61 -9.13 5.68
C LYS A 87 19.97 -8.49 5.39
N ASP A 88 20.04 -7.17 5.46
CA ASP A 88 21.28 -6.39 5.29
C ASP A 88 22.13 -6.32 6.58
N GLY A 89 21.71 -7.00 7.66
CA GLY A 89 22.41 -7.03 8.95
C GLY A 89 22.24 -5.76 9.80
N ASN A 90 21.35 -4.85 9.42
CA ASN A 90 21.07 -3.61 10.14
C ASN A 90 19.87 -3.76 11.09
N THR A 91 20.07 -4.49 12.19
CA THR A 91 19.03 -4.73 13.19
C THR A 91 18.54 -3.43 13.87
N GLY A 92 19.41 -2.42 14.01
CA GLY A 92 19.03 -1.12 14.59
C GLY A 92 17.95 -0.43 13.76
N LEU A 93 18.20 -0.28 12.46
CA LEU A 93 17.23 0.30 11.53
C LEU A 93 15.95 -0.55 11.44
N ALA A 94 16.07 -1.88 11.52
CA ALA A 94 14.90 -2.75 11.54
C ALA A 94 14.01 -2.51 12.77
N LYS A 95 14.60 -2.30 13.95
CA LYS A 95 13.87 -1.92 15.17
C LYS A 95 13.21 -0.56 15.03
N ASP A 96 13.88 0.42 14.41
CA ASP A 96 13.29 1.75 14.19
C ASP A 96 12.05 1.69 13.30
N PHE A 97 12.06 0.87 12.25
CA PHE A 97 10.87 0.64 11.42
C PHE A 97 9.72 0.00 12.20
N VAL A 98 10.00 -0.98 13.06
CA VAL A 98 8.99 -1.61 13.92
C VAL A 98 8.45 -0.62 14.96
N ALA A 99 9.31 0.18 15.59
CA ALA A 99 8.88 1.23 16.51
C ALA A 99 7.93 2.22 15.83
N ARG A 100 8.25 2.63 14.59
CA ARG A 100 7.40 3.53 13.81
C ARG A 100 6.03 2.92 13.50
N VAL A 101 5.96 1.62 13.26
CA VAL A 101 4.69 0.88 13.10
C VAL A 101 3.82 1.04 14.34
N PHE A 102 4.39 0.85 15.54
CA PHE A 102 3.64 0.99 16.79
C PHE A 102 3.22 2.43 17.08
N SER A 103 4.03 3.43 16.70
CA SER A 103 3.63 4.83 16.80
C SER A 103 2.45 5.18 15.88
N ILE A 104 2.38 4.61 14.66
CA ILE A 104 1.22 4.82 13.77
C ILE A 104 -0.05 4.27 14.40
N LEU A 105 0.06 3.12 15.07
CA LEU A 105 -1.06 2.49 15.77
C LEU A 105 -1.53 3.34 16.96
N GLU A 106 -0.60 3.86 17.75
CA GLU A 106 -0.90 4.76 18.86
C GLU A 106 -1.58 6.03 18.37
N GLU A 107 -1.04 6.67 17.34
CA GLU A 107 -1.60 7.89 16.77
C GLU A 107 -3.04 7.67 16.27
N GLY A 108 -3.34 6.53 15.63
CA GLY A 108 -4.72 6.26 15.18
C GLY A 108 -5.71 5.98 16.30
N ALA A 109 -5.26 5.37 17.40
CA ALA A 109 -6.09 5.21 18.60
C ALA A 109 -6.33 6.57 19.29
N GLU A 110 -5.29 7.40 19.39
CA GLU A 110 -5.39 8.76 19.96
C GLU A 110 -6.33 9.67 19.16
N LEU A 111 -6.33 9.55 17.83
CA LEU A 111 -7.25 10.27 16.94
C LEU A 111 -8.67 9.67 16.93
N GLY A 112 -8.89 8.53 17.59
CA GLY A 112 -10.20 7.90 17.71
C GLY A 112 -10.66 7.13 16.48
N TYR A 113 -9.75 6.72 15.59
CA TYR A 113 -10.11 5.91 14.42
C TYR A 113 -10.43 4.46 14.77
N TYR A 114 -9.86 3.98 15.87
CA TYR A 114 -10.12 2.67 16.47
C TYR A 114 -9.87 2.74 17.98
N THR A 115 -10.40 1.78 18.71
CA THR A 115 -10.29 1.70 20.17
C THR A 115 -8.90 1.23 20.61
N SER A 116 -8.56 1.48 21.87
CA SER A 116 -7.34 0.96 22.49
C SER A 116 -7.26 -0.57 22.47
N ASP A 117 -8.40 -1.26 22.55
CA ASP A 117 -8.48 -2.72 22.51
C ASP A 117 -8.20 -3.26 21.10
N GLU A 118 -8.73 -2.60 20.07
CA GLU A 118 -8.41 -2.91 18.67
C GLU A 118 -6.93 -2.65 18.37
N MET A 119 -6.40 -1.51 18.82
CA MET A 119 -4.97 -1.21 18.73
C MET A 119 -4.12 -2.31 19.41
N SER A 120 -4.48 -2.72 20.63
CA SER A 120 -3.78 -3.77 21.37
C SER A 120 -3.81 -5.11 20.63
N SER A 121 -4.96 -5.45 20.04
CA SER A 121 -5.13 -6.70 19.28
C SER A 121 -4.26 -6.70 18.02
N VAL A 122 -4.18 -5.57 17.31
CA VAL A 122 -3.26 -5.39 16.18
C VAL A 122 -1.80 -5.48 16.60
N LYS A 123 -1.41 -4.82 17.71
CA LYS A 123 -0.03 -4.90 18.23
C LYS A 123 0.36 -6.35 18.53
N GLN A 124 -0.51 -7.09 19.21
CA GLN A 124 -0.27 -8.51 19.53
C GLN A 124 -0.16 -9.39 18.28
N ALA A 125 -0.98 -9.14 17.25
CA ALA A 125 -0.89 -9.84 15.97
C ALA A 125 0.49 -9.62 15.31
N ILE A 126 0.99 -8.38 15.32
CA ILE A 126 2.32 -8.05 14.78
C ILE A 126 3.42 -8.73 15.62
N GLU A 127 3.38 -8.58 16.95
CA GLU A 127 4.38 -9.13 17.87
C GLU A 127 4.49 -10.65 17.80
N ARG A 128 3.38 -11.36 17.57
CA ARG A 128 3.37 -12.83 17.45
C ARG A 128 4.24 -13.32 16.28
N HIS A 129 4.34 -12.54 15.22
CA HIS A 129 5.07 -12.88 14.02
C HIS A 129 6.44 -12.18 13.93
N LEU A 130 6.70 -11.18 14.77
CA LEU A 130 7.99 -10.48 14.76
C LEU A 130 9.14 -11.44 15.11
N PRO A 131 10.26 -11.39 14.37
CA PRO A 131 11.48 -12.06 14.77
C PRO A 131 11.93 -11.59 16.17
N LYS A 132 12.41 -12.50 17.02
CA LYS A 132 12.90 -12.17 18.38
C LYS A 132 13.96 -11.06 18.41
N ALA A 133 14.73 -10.90 17.34
CA ALA A 133 15.73 -9.85 17.21
C ALA A 133 15.13 -8.43 17.12
N LEU A 134 13.83 -8.30 16.80
CA LEU A 134 13.10 -7.04 16.66
C LEU A 134 12.18 -6.73 17.84
N VAL A 135 12.04 -7.65 18.79
CA VAL A 135 11.35 -7.43 20.08
C VAL A 135 12.27 -6.67 21.03
#